data_AF-A0A1S8KA45-F1
#
_entry.id   AF-A0A1S8KA45-F1
#
_cell.length_a   1.000
_cell.length_b   1.000
_cell.length_c   1.000
_cell.angle_alpha   90.00
_cell.angle_beta   90.00
_cell.angle_gamma   90.00
#
_symmetry.space_group_name_H-M   'P 1'
#
loop_
_entity.id
_entity.type
_entity.pdbx_description
1 polymer ?
#
loop_
_entity_poly.entity_id
_entity_poly.type
_entity_poly.pdbx_seq_one_letter_code
_entity_poly.pdbx_strand_id
1 'polypeptide(L)'
;LPKFAFVLVLSLTFEIIQFIFAIGATDITDVITNTVGGFLGLKLYGLSNKHMNQKKLDRVIIFVGILLLVLLLVYRTHLRINYV
;
A
#
# COMPACT_ATOMS: atom_id res chain seq x y z
N LEU A 1 -5.15 16.14 -8.80
CA LEU A 1 -6.32 15.35 -9.23
C LEU A 1 -5.96 13.99 -9.86
N PRO A 2 -5.14 13.88 -10.92
CA PRO A 2 -4.97 12.60 -11.63
C PRO A 2 -4.32 11.52 -10.76
N LYS A 3 -3.28 11.87 -9.99
CA LYS A 3 -2.59 10.92 -9.10
C LYS A 3 -3.47 10.44 -7.93
N PHE A 4 -4.36 11.30 -7.43
CA PHE A 4 -5.29 10.94 -6.36
C PHE A 4 -6.39 10.00 -6.88
N ALA A 5 -6.98 10.35 -8.03
CA ALA A 5 -7.96 9.49 -8.70
C ALA A 5 -7.36 8.11 -9.03
N PHE A 6 -6.09 8.06 -9.43
CA PHE A 6 -5.39 6.80 -9.65
C PHE A 6 -5.32 5.93 -8.38
N VAL A 7 -4.97 6.52 -7.23
CA VAL A 7 -4.92 5.78 -5.95
C VAL A 7 -6.31 5.23 -5.59
N LEU A 8 -7.36 6.05 -5.74
CA LEU A 8 -8.74 5.64 -5.45
C LEU A 8 -9.19 4.49 -6.36
N VAL A 9 -8.97 4.61 -7.68
CA VAL A 9 -9.33 3.57 -8.65
C VAL A 9 -8.53 2.29 -8.41
N LEU A 10 -7.25 2.39 -8.07
CA LEU A 10 -6.42 1.23 -7.72
C LEU A 10 -6.99 0.52 -6.49
N SER A 11 -7.34 1.26 -5.44
CA SER A 11 -7.92 0.66 -4.24
C SER A 11 -9.28 0.02 -4.51
N LEU A 12 -10.13 0.66 -5.31
CA LEU A 12 -11.42 0.08 -5.70
C LEU A 12 -11.23 -1.18 -6.55
N THR A 13 -10.21 -1.21 -7.41
CA THR A 13 -9.88 -2.39 -8.21
C THR A 13 -9.50 -3.57 -7.33
N PHE A 14 -8.75 -3.36 -6.25
CA PHE A 14 -8.41 -4.43 -5.31
C PHE A 14 -9.65 -5.02 -4.64
N GLU A 15 -10.54 -4.17 -4.13
CA GLU A 15 -11.81 -4.64 -3.54
C GLU A 15 -12.68 -5.40 -4.54
N ILE A 16 -12.77 -4.93 -5.79
CA ILE A 16 -13.53 -5.61 -6.86
C ILE A 16 -12.92 -6.98 -7.16
N ILE A 17 -11.59 -7.09 -7.23
CA ILE A 17 -10.91 -8.38 -7.44
C ILE A 17 -11.20 -9.31 -6.26
N GLN A 18 -11.08 -8.82 -5.02
CA GLN A 18 -11.37 -9.62 -3.82
C GLN A 18 -12.82 -10.10 -3.82
N PHE A 19 -13.76 -9.25 -4.22
CA PHE A 19 -15.18 -9.58 -4.36
C PHE A 19 -15.42 -10.69 -5.41
N ILE A 20 -14.91 -10.50 -6.63
CA ILE A 20 -15.13 -11.42 -7.76
C ILE A 20 -14.53 -12.81 -7.48
N PHE A 21 -13.33 -12.85 -6.90
CA PHE A 21 -12.61 -14.10 -6.67
C PHE A 21 -12.83 -14.70 -5.27
N ALA A 22 -13.68 -14.08 -4.44
CA ALA A 22 -13.93 -14.50 -3.05
C ALA A 22 -12.65 -14.75 -2.23
N ILE A 23 -11.60 -13.94 -2.47
CA ILE A 23 -10.28 -14.06 -1.78
C ILE A 23 -10.41 -13.63 -0.32
N GLY A 24 -11.29 -12.67 -0.05
CA GLY A 24 -11.56 -12.10 1.26
C GLY A 24 -12.88 -11.32 1.25
N ALA A 25 -13.26 -10.78 2.41
CA ALA A 25 -14.41 -9.90 2.51
C ALA A 25 -14.07 -8.52 1.92
N THR A 26 -14.96 -7.98 1.11
CA THR A 26 -14.89 -6.59 0.64
C THR A 26 -15.20 -5.64 1.80
N ASP A 27 -14.33 -4.67 2.06
CA ASP A 27 -14.48 -3.69 3.14
C ASP A 27 -14.25 -2.26 2.63
N ILE A 28 -15.23 -1.39 2.81
CA ILE A 28 -15.12 0.02 2.43
C ILE A 28 -13.98 0.74 3.18
N THR A 29 -13.62 0.24 4.36
CA THR A 29 -12.52 0.75 5.17
C THR A 29 -11.19 0.60 4.44
N ASP A 30 -11.00 -0.47 3.67
CA ASP A 30 -9.78 -0.70 2.88
C ASP A 30 -9.68 0.32 1.74
N VAL A 31 -10.80 0.67 1.08
CA VAL A 31 -10.83 1.76 0.07
C VAL A 31 -10.42 3.09 0.66
N ILE A 32 -10.99 3.44 1.81
CA ILE A 32 -10.73 4.73 2.48
C ILE A 32 -9.27 4.79 2.93
N THR A 33 -8.79 3.77 3.63
CA THR A 33 -7.45 3.74 4.21
C THR A 33 -6.36 3.71 3.14
N ASN A 34 -6.51 2.92 2.08
CA ASN A 34 -5.57 2.91 0.95
C ASN A 34 -5.57 4.25 0.19
N THR A 35 -6.74 4.86 0.00
CA THR A 35 -6.85 6.16 -0.67
C THR A 35 -6.19 7.27 0.15
N VAL A 36 -6.49 7.35 1.45
CA VAL A 36 -5.91 8.34 2.37
C VAL A 36 -4.41 8.09 2.54
N GLY A 37 -4.00 6.84 2.75
CA GLY A 37 -2.60 6.45 2.90
C GLY A 37 -1.77 6.77 1.67
N GLY A 38 -2.26 6.42 0.48
CA GLY A 38 -1.60 6.74 -0.79
C GLY A 38 -1.51 8.25 -1.05
N PHE A 39 -2.56 9.01 -0.72
CA PHE A 39 -2.53 10.47 -0.81
C PHE A 39 -1.50 11.10 0.15
N LEU A 40 -1.47 10.65 1.40
CA LEU A 40 -0.48 11.10 2.38
C LEU A 40 0.94 10.72 1.94
N GLY A 41 1.15 9.50 1.43
CA GLY A 41 2.42 9.06 0.87
C GLY A 41 2.91 9.94 -0.27
N LEU A 42 2.03 10.32 -1.22
CA LEU A 42 2.36 11.24 -2.30
C LEU A 42 2.76 12.64 -1.79
N LYS A 43 2.05 13.16 -0.78
CA LYS A 43 2.41 14.44 -0.15
C LYS A 43 3.76 14.36 0.55
N LEU A 44 3.99 13.33 1.36
CA LEU A 44 5.25 13.12 2.07
C LEU A 44 6.43 12.92 1.11
N TYR A 45 6.22 12.18 0.02
CA TYR A 45 7.21 12.04 -1.04
C TYR A 45 7.57 13.40 -1.64
N GLY A 46 6.57 14.22 -2.00
CA GLY A 46 6.79 15.56 -2.55
C GLY A 46 7.58 16.47 -1.61
N LEU A 47 7.27 16.44 -0.31
CA LEU A 47 8.00 17.18 0.72
C LEU A 47 9.44 16.67 0.90
N SER A 48 9.62 15.35 0.89
CA SER A 48 10.94 14.72 1.07
C SER A 48 11.84 14.95 -0.13
N ASN A 49 11.29 14.90 -1.35
CA ASN A 49 12.02 15.12 -2.59
C ASN A 49 12.54 16.56 -2.73
N LYS A 50 11.98 17.52 -1.96
CA LYS A 50 12.51 18.89 -1.88
C LYS A 50 13.83 18.97 -1.11
N HIS A 51 14.08 18.03 -0.19
CA HIS A 51 15.23 18.07 0.72
C HIS A 51 16.28 16.99 0.43
N MET A 52 15.96 15.99 -0.38
CA MET A 52 16.85 14.87 -0.70
C MET A 52 16.86 14.56 -2.20
N ASN A 53 17.98 14.03 -2.69
CA ASN A 53 18.08 13.57 -4.09
C ASN A 53 17.02 12.50 -4.39
N GLN A 54 16.24 12.72 -5.44
CA GLN A 54 15.18 11.84 -5.90
C GLN A 54 15.61 10.38 -6.04
N LYS A 55 16.78 10.10 -6.65
CA LYS A 55 17.28 8.73 -6.83
C LYS A 55 17.56 8.03 -5.50
N LYS A 56 18.02 8.79 -4.50
CA LYS A 56 18.28 8.27 -3.15
C LYS A 56 16.96 8.01 -2.42
N LEU A 57 16.00 8.94 -2.53
CA LEU A 57 14.66 8.80 -1.95
C LEU A 57 13.93 7.58 -2.50
N ASP A 58 13.92 7.40 -3.82
CA ASP A 58 13.29 6.26 -4.48
C ASP A 58 13.89 4.94 -3.99
N ARG A 59 15.23 4.85 -3.93
CA ARG A 59 15.91 3.65 -3.44
C ARG A 59 15.55 3.34 -1.99
N VAL A 60 15.49 4.35 -1.12
CA VAL A 60 15.13 4.17 0.29
C VAL A 60 13.68 3.69 0.42
N ILE A 61 12.74 4.33 -0.29
CA ILE A 61 11.33 3.96 -0.25
C ILE A 61 11.11 2.54 -0.75
N ILE A 62 11.74 2.16 -1.87
CA ILE A 62 11.64 0.81 -2.42
C ILE A 62 12.22 -0.20 -1.43
N PHE A 63 13.40 0.06 -0.86
CA PHE A 63 14.03 -0.84 0.10
C PHE A 63 13.16 -1.03 1.36
N VAL A 64 12.67 0.07 1.95
CA VAL A 64 11.79 0.02 3.13
C VAL A 64 10.47 -0.67 2.79
N GLY A 65 9.87 -0.38 1.64
CA GLY A 65 8.63 -1.02 1.19
C GLY A 65 8.76 -2.53 1.03
N ILE A 66 9.84 -3.00 0.39
CA ILE A 66 10.14 -4.43 0.24
C ILE A 66 10.37 -5.08 1.61
N LEU A 67 11.17 -4.43 2.47
CA LEU A 67 11.44 -4.94 3.82
C LEU A 67 10.15 -5.12 4.62
N LEU A 68 9.29 -4.10 4.66
CA LEU A 68 8.01 -4.15 5.37
C LEU A 68 7.07 -5.22 4.79
N LEU A 69 7.01 -5.35 3.46
CA LEU A 69 6.21 -6.37 2.80
C LEU A 69 6.67 -7.78 3.20
N VAL A 70 7.98 -8.06 3.13
CA VAL A 70 8.54 -9.36 3.52
C VAL A 70 8.25 -9.67 4.98
N LEU A 71 8.44 -8.70 5.88
CA LEU A 71 8.14 -8.86 7.31
C LEU A 71 6.65 -9.18 7.55
N LEU A 72 5.74 -8.47 6.88
CA LEU A 72 4.29 -8.73 6.97
C LEU A 72 3.92 -10.12 6.47
N LEU A 73 4.49 -10.56 5.35
CA LEU A 73 4.23 -11.89 4.80
C LEU A 73 4.76 -13.00 5.71
N VAL A 74 5.97 -12.86 6.23
CA VAL A 74 6.56 -13.81 7.19
C VAL A 74 5.72 -13.86 8.47
N TYR A 75 5.30 -12.72 8.99
CA TYR A 75 4.43 -12.66 10.16
C TYR A 75 3.09 -13.36 9.89
N ARG A 76 2.47 -13.09 8.75
CA ARG A 76 1.18 -13.69 8.37
C ARG A 76 1.28 -15.20 8.17
N THR A 77 2.33 -15.70 7.53
CA THR A 77 2.54 -17.15 7.33
C THR A 77 2.88 -17.84 8.64
N HIS A 78 3.71 -17.23 9.49
CA HIS A 78 4.00 -17.74 10.83
C HIS A 78 2.72 -17.88 11.67
N LEU A 79 1.85 -16.87 11.65
CA LEU A 79 0.56 -16.95 12.36
C LEU A 79 -0.32 -18.08 11.80
N ARG A 80 -0.39 -18.23 10.48
CA ARG A 80 -1.17 -19.29 9.85
C ARG A 80 -0.65 -20.68 10.22
N ILE A 81 0.66 -20.89 10.29
CA ILE A 81 1.24 -22.22 10.57
C ILE A 81 1.06 -22.62 12.05
N ASN A 82 1.17 -21.66 12.99
CA ASN A 82 1.20 -21.96 14.42
C ASN A 82 -0.17 -21.91 15.11
N TYR A 83 -1.16 -21.20 14.56
CA TYR A 83 -2.40 -20.87 15.27
C TYR A 83 -3.70 -21.14 14.48
N VAL A 84 -3.62 -21.66 13.25
CA VAL A 84 -4.78 -22.02 12.40
C VAL A 84 -4.57 -23.42 11.85
#